data_AF-A0A166BQQ9-F1
#
_entry.id   AF-A0A166BQQ9-F1
#
_cell.length_a   1.000
_cell.length_b   1.000
_cell.length_c   1.000
_cell.angle_alpha   90.00
_cell.angle_beta   90.00
_cell.angle_gamma   90.00
#
_symmetry.space_group_name_H-M   'P 1'
#
loop_
_entity.id
_entity.type
_entity.pdbx_description
1 polymer ?
#
loop_
_entity_poly.entity_id
_entity_poly.type
_entity_poly.pdbx_seq_one_letter_code
_entity_poly.pdbx_strand_id
1 'polypeptide(L)'
;MPQVPSRPPPYSVECSSFPPPVQAAAGSQAWAFQRAFESAREPIRWAILTTIRCWEDAWTFKGVKLPRQRIQEAYDQAPFNLKVTLDYILTTKLPFYFKNEGERRCYDIYRTGRVQEVETSWLPQDDFVREYRAAMEPVKDAIASTFESWTFYEPGDGRLRSVSKQQAVQEYERAPGTLKVIISWMLATGWNISIGSPLSFEWSKETARDICENLATAHIELHAKNRLAGMY
;
A
#
# COMPACT_ATOMS: atom_id res chain seq x y z
N MET A 1 34.67 20.26 -49.94
CA MET A 1 33.22 20.09 -49.72
C MET A 1 33.00 18.77 -48.99
N PRO A 2 32.48 18.76 -47.75
CA PRO A 2 32.32 17.53 -46.98
C PRO A 2 31.11 16.72 -47.49
N GLN A 3 31.31 15.43 -47.69
CA GLN A 3 30.27 14.48 -48.10
C GLN A 3 29.21 14.36 -47.00
N VAL A 4 27.93 14.46 -47.39
CA VAL A 4 26.78 14.18 -46.52
C VAL A 4 26.71 12.67 -46.28
N PRO A 5 26.69 12.18 -45.03
CA PRO A 5 26.52 10.77 -44.76
C PRO A 5 25.12 10.32 -45.19
N SER A 6 25.05 9.30 -46.05
CA SER A 6 23.83 8.73 -46.64
C SER A 6 23.11 7.71 -45.74
N ARG A 7 23.38 7.72 -44.43
CA ARG A 7 22.70 6.86 -43.46
C ARG A 7 22.26 7.67 -42.25
N PRO A 8 20.99 7.52 -41.80
CA PRO A 8 20.58 8.11 -40.53
C PRO A 8 21.42 7.49 -39.40
N PRO A 9 21.69 8.24 -38.31
CA PRO A 9 22.36 7.67 -37.15
C PRO A 9 21.53 6.51 -36.59
N PRO A 10 22.14 5.53 -35.93
CA PRO A 10 21.42 4.41 -35.34
C PRO A 10 20.57 4.93 -34.18
N TYR A 11 19.30 5.23 -34.47
CA TYR A 11 18.32 5.50 -33.43
C TYR A 11 17.99 4.18 -32.73
N SER A 12 18.36 4.11 -31.46
CA SER A 12 17.76 3.37 -30.35
C SER A 12 17.04 2.06 -30.70
N VAL A 13 17.74 0.95 -30.45
CA VAL A 13 17.13 -0.36 -30.23
C VAL A 13 16.11 -0.23 -29.09
N GLU A 14 14.86 -0.64 -29.35
CA GLU A 14 13.73 -0.75 -28.42
C GLU A 14 12.94 0.53 -28.06
N CYS A 15 12.28 1.12 -29.06
CA CYS A 15 11.00 1.78 -28.84
C CYS A 15 9.96 1.26 -29.82
N SER A 16 8.78 0.92 -29.29
CA SER A 16 7.56 0.56 -30.00
C SER A 16 7.50 -0.85 -30.59
N SER A 17 7.09 -1.82 -29.76
CA SER A 17 6.12 -2.80 -30.25
C SER A 17 4.77 -2.39 -29.65
N PHE A 18 3.84 -2.09 -30.55
CA PHE A 18 2.43 -1.73 -30.36
C PHE A 18 1.80 -2.17 -29.02
N PRO A 19 0.85 -1.37 -28.46
CA PRO A 19 0.15 -1.78 -27.25
C PRO A 19 -0.40 -3.21 -27.45
N PRO A 20 -0.25 -4.09 -26.45
CA PRO A 20 -0.70 -5.48 -26.58
C PRO A 20 -2.16 -5.52 -27.06
N PRO A 21 -2.52 -6.51 -27.90
CA PRO A 21 -3.85 -6.59 -28.48
C PRO A 21 -4.92 -6.50 -27.38
N VAL A 22 -5.84 -5.56 -27.56
CA VAL A 22 -6.87 -5.18 -26.61
C VAL A 22 -7.78 -6.38 -26.33
N GLN A 23 -7.89 -6.78 -25.06
CA GLN A 23 -8.92 -7.73 -24.66
C GLN A 23 -10.25 -6.99 -24.56
N ALA A 24 -11.11 -7.15 -25.57
CA ALA A 24 -12.41 -6.46 -25.68
C ALA A 24 -13.38 -6.76 -24.52
N ALA A 25 -13.12 -7.80 -23.73
CA ALA A 25 -13.92 -8.19 -22.57
C ALA A 25 -13.58 -7.42 -21.28
N ALA A 26 -12.46 -6.69 -21.25
CA ALA A 26 -12.02 -5.99 -20.05
C ALA A 26 -12.75 -4.65 -19.86
N GLY A 27 -13.04 -4.30 -18.60
CA GLY A 27 -13.75 -3.06 -18.25
C GLY A 27 -12.99 -1.78 -18.62
N SER A 28 -13.72 -0.66 -18.69
CA SER A 28 -13.17 0.67 -19.06
C SER A 28 -12.02 1.13 -18.15
N GLN A 29 -12.06 0.76 -16.86
CA GLN A 29 -11.01 1.07 -15.90
C GLN A 29 -9.71 0.31 -16.16
N ALA A 30 -9.78 -0.99 -16.48
CA ALA A 30 -8.61 -1.80 -16.81
C ALA A 30 -7.92 -1.29 -18.09
N TRP A 31 -8.72 -0.79 -19.04
CA TRP A 31 -8.19 -0.15 -20.24
C TRP A 31 -7.49 1.18 -19.95
N ALA A 32 -8.09 2.04 -19.12
CA ALA A 32 -7.46 3.28 -18.69
C ALA A 32 -6.14 3.01 -17.96
N PHE A 33 -6.12 2.00 -17.08
CA PHE A 33 -4.93 1.56 -16.37
C PHE A 33 -3.82 1.09 -17.32
N GLN A 34 -4.13 0.21 -18.28
CA GLN A 34 -3.15 -0.26 -19.30
C GLN A 34 -2.47 0.92 -20.01
N ARG A 35 -3.26 1.90 -20.46
CA ARG A 35 -2.70 3.07 -21.17
C ARG A 35 -1.81 3.91 -20.26
N ALA A 36 -2.23 4.12 -19.02
CA ALA A 36 -1.43 4.85 -18.04
C ALA A 36 -0.11 4.11 -17.73
N PHE A 37 -0.15 2.79 -17.55
CA PHE A 37 1.01 1.93 -17.37
C PHE A 37 2.00 2.02 -18.54
N GLU A 38 1.53 1.88 -19.77
CA GLU A 38 2.40 1.97 -20.96
C GLU A 38 3.03 3.36 -21.09
N SER A 39 2.31 4.42 -20.74
CA SER A 39 2.83 5.80 -20.74
C SER A 39 3.80 6.11 -19.59
N ALA A 40 3.83 5.27 -18.55
CA ALA A 40 4.64 5.51 -17.36
C ALA A 40 6.14 5.29 -17.64
N ARG A 41 7.01 5.92 -16.84
CA ARG A 41 8.45 5.70 -16.92
C ARG A 41 8.79 4.28 -16.45
N GLU A 42 9.88 3.70 -16.96
CA GLU A 42 10.28 2.33 -16.63
C GLU A 42 10.37 2.03 -15.11
N PRO A 43 10.91 2.92 -14.25
CA PRO A 43 10.88 2.72 -12.80
C PRO A 43 9.47 2.50 -12.22
N ILE A 44 8.48 3.22 -12.74
CA ILE A 44 7.09 3.15 -12.28
C ILE A 44 6.45 1.84 -12.79
N ARG A 45 6.71 1.45 -14.05
CA ARG A 45 6.25 0.16 -14.58
C ARG A 45 6.81 -1.00 -13.77
N TRP A 46 8.10 -0.94 -13.45
CA TRP A 46 8.75 -1.92 -12.59
C TRP A 46 8.09 -1.99 -11.20
N ALA A 47 7.80 -0.84 -10.59
CA ALA A 47 7.11 -0.76 -9.30
C ALA A 47 5.73 -1.43 -9.33
N ILE A 48 4.95 -1.19 -10.39
CA ILE A 48 3.62 -1.79 -10.60
C ILE A 48 3.72 -3.30 -10.72
N LEU A 49 4.59 -3.80 -11.60
CA LEU A 49 4.79 -5.25 -11.81
C LEU A 49 5.30 -5.94 -10.54
N THR A 50 6.16 -5.25 -9.78
CA THR A 50 6.69 -5.77 -8.52
C THR A 50 5.64 -5.77 -7.42
N THR A 51 4.80 -4.73 -7.34
CA THR A 51 3.66 -4.66 -6.39
C THR A 51 2.69 -5.80 -6.63
N ILE A 52 2.31 -6.02 -7.89
CA ILE A 52 1.53 -7.20 -8.32
C ILE A 52 2.18 -8.48 -7.79
N ARG A 53 3.43 -8.74 -8.17
CA ARG A 53 4.11 -9.99 -7.82
C ARG A 53 4.22 -10.20 -6.30
N CYS A 54 4.52 -9.14 -5.56
CA CYS A 54 4.87 -9.19 -4.14
C CYS A 54 3.69 -8.90 -3.21
N TRP A 55 2.47 -8.71 -3.73
CA TRP A 55 1.29 -8.48 -2.89
C TRP A 55 1.08 -9.63 -1.90
N GLU A 56 0.95 -9.30 -0.62
CA GLU A 56 0.91 -10.26 0.48
C GLU A 56 -0.43 -10.97 0.61
N ASP A 57 -1.55 -10.32 0.27
CA ASP A 57 -2.85 -10.97 0.31
C ASP A 57 -2.96 -12.04 -0.78
N ALA A 58 -3.77 -13.07 -0.53
CA ALA A 58 -4.02 -14.12 -1.52
C ALA A 58 -4.73 -13.53 -2.75
N TRP A 59 -4.14 -13.72 -3.93
CA TRP A 59 -4.72 -13.29 -5.20
C TRP A 59 -4.07 -14.03 -6.39
N THR A 60 -4.68 -13.97 -7.57
CA THR A 60 -4.37 -14.85 -8.72
C THR A 60 -2.91 -14.81 -9.19
N PHE A 61 -2.26 -13.64 -9.20
CA PHE A 61 -0.90 -13.48 -9.74
C PHE A 61 0.18 -13.30 -8.66
N LYS A 62 -0.12 -13.64 -7.39
CA LYS A 62 0.86 -13.60 -6.31
C LYS A 62 2.08 -14.48 -6.64
N GLY A 63 3.28 -13.92 -6.50
CA GLY A 63 4.54 -14.61 -6.78
C GLY A 63 4.83 -14.85 -8.27
N VAL A 64 3.90 -14.53 -9.17
CA VAL A 64 4.05 -14.78 -10.60
C VAL A 64 4.77 -13.60 -11.26
N LYS A 65 5.81 -13.89 -12.05
CA LYS A 65 6.44 -12.88 -12.91
C LYS A 65 5.49 -12.56 -14.08
N LEU A 66 4.71 -11.50 -13.93
CA LEU A 66 3.71 -11.09 -14.91
C LEU A 66 4.37 -10.46 -16.15
N PRO A 67 4.13 -10.99 -17.37
CA PRO A 67 4.55 -10.32 -18.60
C PRO A 67 3.72 -9.04 -18.83
N ARG A 68 4.34 -7.99 -19.39
CA ARG A 68 3.70 -6.68 -19.61
C ARG A 68 2.38 -6.79 -20.37
N GLN A 69 2.28 -7.71 -21.33
CA GLN A 69 1.10 -7.92 -22.16
C GLN A 69 -0.14 -8.36 -21.38
N ARG A 70 0.03 -8.86 -20.14
CA ARG A 70 -1.08 -9.31 -19.28
C ARG A 70 -1.45 -8.30 -18.19
N ILE A 71 -0.92 -7.09 -18.22
CA ILE A 71 -1.15 -6.11 -17.15
C ILE A 71 -2.61 -5.65 -17.08
N GLN A 72 -3.29 -5.50 -18.22
CA GLN A 72 -4.74 -5.23 -18.26
C GLN A 72 -5.54 -6.33 -17.55
N GLU A 73 -5.29 -7.59 -17.88
CA GLU A 73 -5.96 -8.75 -17.29
C GLU A 73 -5.69 -8.84 -15.79
N ALA A 74 -4.42 -8.69 -15.38
CA ALA A 74 -4.03 -8.76 -13.98
C ALA A 74 -4.67 -7.63 -13.17
N TYR A 75 -4.75 -6.42 -13.73
CA TYR A 75 -5.46 -5.33 -13.08
C TYR A 75 -6.95 -5.61 -12.98
N ASP A 76 -7.60 -6.10 -14.04
CA ASP A 76 -9.04 -6.40 -14.02
C ASP A 76 -9.42 -7.40 -12.91
N GLN A 77 -8.58 -8.44 -12.72
CA GLN A 77 -8.74 -9.46 -11.68
C GLN A 77 -8.20 -9.06 -10.30
N ALA A 78 -7.51 -7.93 -10.19
CA ALA A 78 -6.89 -7.54 -8.93
C ALA A 78 -7.97 -7.23 -7.87
N PRO A 79 -7.72 -7.62 -6.60
CA PRO A 79 -8.59 -7.20 -5.50
C PRO A 79 -8.60 -5.67 -5.38
N PHE A 80 -9.68 -5.13 -4.82
CA PHE A 80 -9.91 -3.68 -4.75
C PHE A 80 -8.72 -2.91 -4.16
N ASN A 81 -8.15 -3.37 -3.05
CA ASN A 81 -7.03 -2.69 -2.39
C ASN A 81 -5.75 -2.71 -3.21
N LEU A 82 -5.51 -3.77 -3.99
CA LEU A 82 -4.42 -3.80 -4.95
C LEU A 82 -4.67 -2.79 -6.08
N LYS A 83 -5.87 -2.74 -6.67
CA LYS A 83 -6.21 -1.72 -7.69
C LYS A 83 -5.96 -0.30 -7.20
N VAL A 84 -6.46 0.05 -6.02
CA VAL A 84 -6.23 1.35 -5.38
C VAL A 84 -4.73 1.62 -5.22
N THR A 85 -3.94 0.62 -4.84
CA THR A 85 -2.49 0.78 -4.68
C THR A 85 -1.77 0.97 -6.00
N LEU A 86 -2.15 0.25 -7.05
CA LEU A 86 -1.57 0.40 -8.38
C LEU A 86 -1.92 1.77 -8.99
N ASP A 87 -3.16 2.23 -8.82
CA ASP A 87 -3.59 3.56 -9.23
C ASP A 87 -2.84 4.65 -8.46
N TYR A 88 -2.63 4.45 -7.15
CA TYR A 88 -1.83 5.34 -6.32
C TYR A 88 -0.40 5.46 -6.85
N ILE A 89 0.27 4.34 -7.15
CA ILE A 89 1.63 4.34 -7.74
C ILE A 89 1.67 5.16 -9.03
N LEU A 90 0.71 4.95 -9.94
CA LEU A 90 0.65 5.66 -11.22
C LEU A 90 0.42 7.16 -11.04
N THR A 91 -0.59 7.54 -10.26
CA THR A 91 -1.02 8.93 -10.08
C THR A 91 0.05 9.78 -9.38
N THR A 92 0.72 9.20 -8.39
CA THR A 92 1.81 9.85 -7.64
C THR A 92 3.18 9.67 -8.29
N LYS A 93 3.25 8.92 -9.40
CA LYS A 93 4.48 8.61 -10.15
C LYS A 93 5.56 7.99 -9.27
N LEU A 94 5.14 7.15 -8.32
CA LEU A 94 6.04 6.54 -7.36
C LEU A 94 6.83 5.41 -8.03
N PRO A 95 8.15 5.39 -7.85
CA PRO A 95 8.98 4.32 -8.39
C PRO A 95 9.13 3.14 -7.39
N PHE A 96 8.46 3.17 -6.23
CA PHE A 96 8.52 2.14 -5.18
C PHE A 96 7.35 1.16 -5.28
N TYR A 97 7.56 -0.11 -4.92
CA TYR A 97 6.51 -1.11 -4.82
C TYR A 97 5.96 -1.21 -3.39
N PHE A 98 4.74 -1.69 -3.25
CA PHE A 98 4.11 -2.00 -1.96
C PHE A 98 3.80 -3.49 -1.86
N LYS A 99 3.81 -4.04 -0.66
CA LYS A 99 3.44 -5.43 -0.39
C LYS A 99 2.01 -5.58 0.07
N ASN A 100 1.43 -4.56 0.69
CA ASN A 100 0.06 -4.57 1.14
C ASN A 100 -0.49 -3.13 1.21
N GLU A 101 -1.78 -3.02 1.50
CA GLU A 101 -2.44 -1.71 1.60
C GLU A 101 -1.91 -0.88 2.77
N GLY A 102 -1.51 -1.52 3.87
CA GLY A 102 -0.98 -0.87 5.06
C GLY A 102 0.31 -0.11 4.76
N GLU A 103 1.26 -0.73 4.05
CA GLU A 103 2.50 -0.07 3.61
C GLU A 103 2.19 1.19 2.77
N ARG A 104 1.23 1.10 1.85
CA ARG A 104 0.79 2.25 1.03
C ARG A 104 0.19 3.35 1.90
N ARG A 105 -0.71 3.00 2.84
CA ARG A 105 -1.37 3.96 3.74
C ARG A 105 -0.34 4.67 4.62
N CYS A 106 0.55 3.92 5.27
CA CYS A 106 1.64 4.47 6.05
C CYS A 106 2.46 5.45 5.20
N TYR A 107 2.93 5.00 4.02
CA TYR A 107 3.74 5.84 3.16
C TYR A 107 3.03 7.14 2.75
N ASP A 108 1.73 7.10 2.43
CA ASP A 108 0.96 8.30 2.12
C ASP A 108 0.85 9.26 3.31
N ILE A 109 0.65 8.76 4.53
CA ILE A 109 0.64 9.57 5.76
C ILE A 109 1.98 10.29 5.96
N TYR A 110 3.11 9.59 5.80
CA TYR A 110 4.44 10.21 5.88
C TYR A 110 4.66 11.24 4.77
N ARG A 111 4.34 10.87 3.52
CA ARG A 111 4.52 11.73 2.34
C ARG A 111 3.69 13.02 2.43
N THR A 112 2.50 12.95 3.03
CA THR A 112 1.59 14.10 3.17
C THR A 112 1.79 14.89 4.46
N GLY A 113 2.73 14.47 5.33
CA GLY A 113 3.02 15.16 6.59
C GLY A 113 1.93 15.00 7.66
N ARG A 114 1.06 14.00 7.54
CA ARG A 114 -0.08 13.77 8.45
C ARG A 114 0.26 12.90 9.66
N VAL A 115 1.53 12.59 9.87
CA VAL A 115 1.99 11.66 10.93
C VAL A 115 1.51 12.13 12.31
N GLN A 116 1.77 13.38 12.68
CA GLN A 116 1.38 13.90 13.99
C GLN A 116 -0.14 13.89 14.20
N GLU A 117 -0.91 14.21 13.17
CA GLU A 117 -2.38 14.16 13.19
C GLU A 117 -2.84 12.73 13.53
N VAL A 118 -2.34 11.74 12.78
CA VAL A 118 -2.76 10.34 12.91
C VAL A 118 -2.28 9.71 14.23
N GLU A 119 -1.14 10.15 14.77
CA GLU A 119 -0.57 9.63 16.01
C GLU A 119 -1.18 10.23 17.30
N THR A 120 -1.94 11.32 17.18
CA THR A 120 -2.47 12.05 18.36
C THR A 120 -3.97 12.27 18.36
N SER A 121 -4.63 12.16 17.20
CA SER A 121 -6.08 12.33 17.08
C SER A 121 -6.82 10.99 17.08
N TRP A 122 -8.10 11.04 17.44
CA TRP A 122 -9.01 9.91 17.28
C TRP A 122 -10.19 10.28 16.40
N LEU A 123 -10.74 9.27 15.72
CA LEU A 123 -11.90 9.44 14.86
C LEU A 123 -13.18 9.72 15.69
N PRO A 124 -14.05 10.64 15.25
CA PRO A 124 -15.42 10.68 15.73
C PRO A 124 -16.13 9.33 15.54
N GLN A 125 -17.14 9.03 16.36
CA GLN A 125 -17.81 7.72 16.36
C GLN A 125 -18.31 7.30 14.97
N ASP A 126 -18.95 8.21 14.23
CA ASP A 126 -19.49 7.90 12.90
C ASP A 126 -18.39 7.61 11.87
N ASP A 127 -17.28 8.34 11.96
CA ASP A 127 -16.11 8.12 11.12
C ASP A 127 -15.43 6.80 11.46
N PHE A 128 -15.27 6.49 12.75
CA PHE A 128 -14.76 5.19 13.19
C PHE A 128 -15.60 4.04 12.62
N VAL A 129 -16.94 4.11 12.72
CA VAL A 129 -17.83 3.05 12.22
C VAL A 129 -17.65 2.85 10.72
N ARG A 130 -17.56 3.95 9.95
CA ARG A 130 -17.35 3.89 8.51
C ARG A 130 -16.01 3.25 8.17
N GLU A 131 -14.92 3.75 8.75
CA GLU A 131 -13.57 3.27 8.49
C GLU A 131 -13.39 1.81 8.95
N TYR A 132 -13.91 1.46 10.12
CA TYR A 132 -13.84 0.09 10.65
C TYR A 132 -14.57 -0.90 9.75
N ARG A 133 -15.76 -0.56 9.24
CA ARG A 133 -16.51 -1.43 8.32
C ARG A 133 -15.77 -1.63 6.99
N ALA A 134 -15.13 -0.57 6.49
CA ALA A 134 -14.35 -0.60 5.26
C ALA A 134 -12.98 -1.28 5.42
N ALA A 135 -12.47 -1.40 6.64
CA ALA A 135 -11.17 -2.01 6.93
C ALA A 135 -11.11 -3.49 6.52
N MET A 136 -9.90 -3.95 6.21
CA MET A 136 -9.65 -5.37 5.93
C MET A 136 -9.81 -6.22 7.20
N GLU A 137 -10.19 -7.49 7.02
CA GLU A 137 -10.38 -8.42 8.14
C GLU A 137 -9.16 -8.53 9.08
N PRO A 138 -7.90 -8.59 8.60
CA PRO A 138 -6.74 -8.61 9.49
C PRO A 138 -6.62 -7.37 10.39
N VAL A 139 -7.03 -6.19 9.90
CA VAL A 139 -7.05 -4.95 10.69
C VAL A 139 -8.16 -5.00 11.73
N LYS A 140 -9.36 -5.49 11.35
CA LYS A 140 -10.48 -5.67 12.28
C LYS A 140 -10.15 -6.67 13.38
N ASP A 141 -9.48 -7.76 13.04
CA ASP A 141 -9.01 -8.78 13.98
C ASP A 141 -7.98 -8.18 14.93
N ALA A 142 -6.99 -7.45 14.41
CA ALA A 142 -5.99 -6.76 15.23
C ALA A 142 -6.61 -5.74 16.19
N ILE A 143 -7.61 -4.97 15.74
CA ILE A 143 -8.35 -4.01 16.58
C ILE A 143 -9.10 -4.73 17.72
N ALA A 144 -9.78 -5.83 17.41
CA ALA A 144 -10.46 -6.65 18.41
C ALA A 144 -9.47 -7.18 19.47
N SER A 145 -8.33 -7.72 19.02
CA SER A 145 -7.25 -8.17 19.90
C SER A 145 -6.58 -7.03 20.68
N THR A 146 -6.50 -5.83 20.12
CA THR A 146 -6.00 -4.63 20.82
C THR A 146 -6.94 -4.26 21.97
N PHE A 147 -8.25 -4.26 21.77
CA PHE A 147 -9.20 -4.02 22.86
C PHE A 147 -9.03 -5.04 23.99
N GLU A 148 -8.95 -6.33 23.66
CA GLU A 148 -8.76 -7.41 24.63
C GLU A 148 -7.44 -7.28 25.40
N SER A 149 -6.36 -6.99 24.68
CA SER A 149 -5.02 -6.88 25.27
C SER A 149 -4.86 -5.62 26.11
N TRP A 150 -5.52 -4.52 25.76
CA TRP A 150 -5.43 -3.27 26.51
C TRP A 150 -6.02 -3.39 27.92
N THR A 151 -7.15 -4.11 28.04
CA THR A 151 -7.79 -4.39 29.32
C THR A 151 -6.90 -5.20 30.27
N PHE A 152 -5.90 -5.91 29.75
CA PHE A 152 -4.92 -6.63 30.58
C PHE A 152 -3.94 -5.70 31.31
N TYR A 153 -3.59 -4.55 30.71
CA TYR A 153 -2.53 -3.67 31.22
C TYR A 153 -3.06 -2.45 31.99
N GLU A 154 -4.35 -2.11 31.89
CA GLU A 154 -4.95 -1.09 32.76
C GLU A 154 -5.32 -1.67 34.15
N PRO A 155 -4.93 -0.99 35.25
CA PRO A 155 -5.28 -1.40 36.60
C PRO A 155 -6.75 -1.04 36.88
N GLY A 156 -7.68 -1.83 36.35
CA GLY A 156 -9.11 -1.61 36.51
C GLY A 156 -9.94 -2.76 35.95
N ASP A 157 -10.44 -3.60 36.86
CA ASP A 157 -11.40 -4.68 36.62
C ASP A 157 -10.92 -5.76 35.64
N GLY A 158 -10.07 -6.66 36.16
CA GLY A 158 -9.47 -7.80 35.47
C GLY A 158 -10.48 -8.85 34.97
N ARG A 159 -11.31 -8.47 34.00
CA ARG A 159 -12.10 -9.40 33.20
C ARG A 159 -11.58 -9.38 31.78
N LEU A 160 -10.96 -10.49 31.39
CA LEU A 160 -10.74 -10.89 30.00
C LEU A 160 -12.10 -10.95 29.30
N ARG A 161 -12.57 -9.81 28.81
CA ARG A 161 -13.76 -9.75 27.96
C ARG A 161 -13.24 -9.82 26.54
N SER A 162 -13.34 -11.00 25.93
CA SER A 162 -13.09 -11.14 24.50
C SER A 162 -14.02 -10.17 23.76
N VAL A 163 -13.42 -9.21 23.05
CA VAL A 163 -14.17 -8.23 22.26
C VAL A 163 -14.31 -8.82 20.86
N SER A 164 -15.53 -9.20 20.50
CA SER A 164 -15.79 -9.61 19.12
C SER A 164 -15.69 -8.41 18.16
N LYS A 165 -15.42 -8.67 16.88
CA LYS A 165 -15.44 -7.62 15.83
C LYS A 165 -16.75 -6.83 15.79
N GLN A 166 -17.87 -7.47 16.11
CA GLN A 166 -19.18 -6.81 16.15
C GLN A 166 -19.31 -5.86 17.34
N GLN A 167 -18.60 -6.13 18.43
CA GLN A 167 -18.60 -5.30 19.64
C GLN A 167 -17.58 -4.16 19.57
N ALA A 168 -16.58 -4.21 18.68
CA ALA A 168 -15.55 -3.18 18.55
C ALA A 168 -16.12 -1.75 18.42
N VAL A 169 -17.28 -1.58 17.78
CA VAL A 169 -17.98 -0.29 17.69
C VAL A 169 -18.46 0.25 19.03
N GLN A 170 -19.03 -0.63 19.86
CA GLN A 170 -19.54 -0.26 21.18
C GLN A 170 -18.38 -0.05 22.16
N GLU A 171 -17.33 -0.86 22.06
CA GLU A 171 -16.15 -0.73 22.90
C GLU A 171 -15.35 0.53 22.54
N TYR A 172 -15.24 0.88 21.25
CA TYR A 172 -14.61 2.13 20.84
C TYR A 172 -15.30 3.35 21.45
N GLU A 173 -16.63 3.41 21.48
CA GLU A 173 -17.37 4.53 22.06
C GLU A 173 -17.00 4.79 23.53
N ARG A 174 -16.83 3.70 24.30
CA ARG A 174 -16.54 3.72 25.74
C ARG A 174 -15.05 3.76 26.07
N ALA A 175 -14.18 3.55 25.08
CA ALA A 175 -12.75 3.45 25.27
C ALA A 175 -12.14 4.77 25.80
N PRO A 176 -11.07 4.68 26.62
CA PRO A 176 -10.31 5.85 27.01
C PRO A 176 -9.68 6.52 25.79
N GLY A 177 -9.43 7.84 25.89
CA GLY A 177 -8.90 8.64 24.79
C GLY A 177 -7.64 8.05 24.15
N THR A 178 -6.70 7.58 24.96
CA THR A 178 -5.47 6.92 24.48
C THR A 178 -5.75 5.71 23.60
N LEU A 179 -6.67 4.83 24.02
CA LEU A 179 -7.03 3.65 23.22
C LEU A 179 -7.76 4.06 21.94
N LYS A 180 -8.60 5.10 21.99
CA LYS A 180 -9.23 5.67 20.77
C LYS A 180 -8.19 6.17 19.77
N VAL A 181 -7.14 6.86 20.23
CA VAL A 181 -6.02 7.28 19.36
C VAL A 181 -5.38 6.06 18.71
N ILE A 182 -5.04 5.04 19.49
CA ILE A 182 -4.37 3.83 18.98
C ILE A 182 -5.22 3.12 17.93
N ILE A 183 -6.50 2.89 18.22
CA ILE A 183 -7.40 2.22 17.27
C ILE A 183 -7.59 3.06 16.00
N SER A 184 -7.68 4.38 16.13
CA SER A 184 -7.78 5.29 14.98
C SER A 184 -6.51 5.27 14.13
N TRP A 185 -5.34 5.25 14.79
CA TRP A 185 -4.05 5.09 14.14
C TRP A 185 -3.97 3.77 13.39
N MET A 186 -4.40 2.65 13.99
CA MET A 186 -4.41 1.33 13.33
C MET A 186 -5.28 1.33 12.07
N LEU A 187 -6.44 1.98 12.09
CA LEU A 187 -7.29 2.13 10.91
C LEU A 187 -6.64 3.00 9.83
N ALA A 188 -6.07 4.14 10.22
CA ALA A 188 -5.44 5.08 9.29
C ALA A 188 -4.22 4.46 8.59
N THR A 189 -3.40 3.71 9.33
CA THR A 189 -2.19 3.05 8.80
C THR A 189 -2.47 1.69 8.17
N GLY A 190 -3.63 1.07 8.45
CA GLY A 190 -3.90 -0.32 8.08
C GLY A 190 -3.08 -1.31 8.90
N TRP A 191 -2.64 -0.92 10.10
CA TRP A 191 -1.86 -1.77 11.00
C TRP A 191 -2.68 -2.98 11.46
N ASN A 192 -2.13 -4.17 11.23
CA ASN A 192 -2.79 -5.45 11.45
C ASN A 192 -2.13 -6.29 12.56
N ILE A 193 -1.36 -5.65 13.44
CA ILE A 193 -0.75 -6.29 14.62
C ILE A 193 -1.36 -5.65 15.87
N SER A 194 -1.75 -6.47 16.84
CA SER A 194 -2.37 -5.98 18.09
C SER A 194 -1.42 -5.13 18.93
N ILE A 195 -1.93 -4.09 19.57
CA ILE A 195 -1.17 -3.14 20.40
C ILE A 195 -1.67 -3.25 21.85
N GLY A 196 -0.92 -3.93 22.71
CA GLY A 196 -1.37 -4.22 24.08
C GLY A 196 -1.19 -3.06 25.07
N SER A 197 -0.29 -2.12 24.80
CA SER A 197 0.09 -1.09 25.78
C SER A 197 0.62 0.20 25.12
N PRO A 198 0.71 1.33 25.86
CA PRO A 198 1.29 2.55 25.34
C PRO A 198 2.73 2.36 24.84
N LEU A 199 3.53 1.53 25.53
CA LEU A 199 4.90 1.23 25.10
C LEU A 199 4.91 0.47 23.76
N SER A 200 4.01 -0.51 23.58
CA SER A 200 3.88 -1.22 22.30
C SER A 200 3.41 -0.31 21.17
N PHE A 201 2.65 0.74 21.49
CA PHE A 201 2.24 1.74 20.51
C PHE A 201 3.44 2.56 20.01
N GLU A 202 4.31 3.01 20.91
CA GLU A 202 5.55 3.71 20.53
C GLU A 202 6.42 2.84 19.60
N TRP A 203 6.61 1.56 19.92
CA TRP A 203 7.36 0.63 19.05
C TRP A 203 6.68 0.41 17.70
N SER A 204 5.34 0.35 17.67
CA SER A 204 4.59 0.20 16.42
C SER A 204 4.74 1.43 15.52
N LYS A 205 4.75 2.64 16.10
CA LYS A 205 5.02 3.88 15.35
C LYS A 205 6.42 3.91 14.76
N GLU A 206 7.42 3.50 15.54
CA GLU A 206 8.80 3.41 15.07
C GLU A 206 8.96 2.37 13.96
N THR A 207 8.35 1.19 14.12
CA THR A 207 8.33 0.16 13.08
C THR A 207 7.68 0.67 11.78
N ALA A 208 6.55 1.37 11.88
CA ALA A 208 5.88 1.95 10.72
C ALA A 208 6.75 3.01 10.02
N ARG A 209 7.49 3.80 10.79
CA ARG A 209 8.47 4.78 10.27
C ARG A 209 9.60 4.08 9.54
N ASP A 210 10.21 3.08 10.17
CA ASP A 210 11.33 2.32 9.59
C ASP A 210 10.91 1.65 8.29
N ILE A 211 9.71 1.07 8.21
CA ILE A 211 9.19 0.49 6.96
C ILE A 211 9.13 1.55 5.86
N CYS A 212 8.62 2.75 6.16
CA CYS A 212 8.49 3.82 5.18
C CYS A 212 9.85 4.35 4.71
N GLU A 213 10.80 4.52 5.63
CA GLU A 213 12.16 4.98 5.33
C GLU A 213 12.96 3.93 4.54
N ASN A 214 12.84 2.65 4.91
CA ASN A 214 13.48 1.55 4.22
C ASN A 214 12.92 1.37 2.80
N LEU A 215 11.61 1.53 2.60
CA LEU A 215 11.00 1.50 1.26
C LEU A 215 11.58 2.59 0.36
N ALA A 216 11.73 3.82 0.88
CA ALA A 216 12.33 4.92 0.14
C ALA A 216 13.81 4.65 -0.19
N THR A 217 14.57 4.16 0.78
CA THR A 217 16.03 3.95 0.67
C THR A 217 16.38 2.77 -0.23
N ALA A 218 15.76 1.60 -0.03
CA ALA A 218 16.02 0.39 -0.81
C ALA A 218 15.80 0.61 -2.31
N HIS A 219 14.87 1.50 -2.65
CA HIS A 219 14.60 1.87 -4.01
C HIS A 219 15.64 2.83 -4.61
N ILE A 220 16.08 3.86 -3.87
CA ILE A 220 17.17 4.74 -4.31
C ILE A 220 18.39 3.88 -4.62
N GLU A 221 18.71 2.94 -3.75
CA GLU A 221 19.81 1.99 -3.96
C GLU A 221 19.59 1.09 -5.17
N LEU A 222 18.39 0.52 -5.33
CA LEU A 222 18.07 -0.34 -6.48
C LEU A 222 18.22 0.42 -7.80
N HIS A 223 17.76 1.66 -7.87
CA HIS A 223 17.93 2.49 -9.07
C HIS A 223 19.37 2.87 -9.34
N ALA A 224 20.12 3.21 -8.30
CA ALA A 224 21.55 3.47 -8.42
C ALA A 224 22.28 2.22 -8.97
N LYS A 225 22.01 1.04 -8.40
CA LYS A 225 22.58 -0.24 -8.84
C LYS A 225 22.21 -0.58 -10.29
N ASN A 226 20.93 -0.39 -10.66
CA ASN A 226 20.48 -0.67 -12.02
C ASN A 226 21.07 0.30 -13.06
N ARG A 227 21.28 1.57 -12.71
CA ARG A 227 22.03 2.52 -13.57
C ARG A 227 23.48 2.09 -13.74
N LEU A 228 24.14 1.69 -12.66
CA LEU A 228 25.53 1.21 -12.71
C LEU A 228 25.67 -0.07 -13.55
N ALA A 229 24.64 -0.92 -13.57
CA ALA A 229 24.59 -2.13 -14.38
C ALA A 229 24.23 -1.89 -15.86
N GLY A 230 23.99 -0.64 -16.30
CA GLY A 230 23.62 -0.32 -17.68
C GLY A 230 22.23 -0.82 -18.08
N MET A 231 21.35 -1.08 -17.12
CA MET A 231 19.97 -1.52 -17.37
C MET A 231 19.01 -0.36 -17.69
N TYR A 232 19.51 0.87 -17.72
CA TYR A 232 18.79 2.11 -18.04
C TYR A 232 19.67 3.05 -18.86
#